data_AF-A0A2J8A8H6-F1
#
_entry.id   AF-A0A2J8A8H6-F1
#
_cell.length_a   1.000
_cell.length_b   1.000
_cell.length_c   1.000
_cell.angle_alpha   90.00
_cell.angle_beta   90.00
_cell.angle_gamma   90.00
#
_symmetry.space_group_name_H-M   'P 1'
#
loop_
_entity.id
_entity.type
_entity.pdbx_description
1 polymer ?
#
loop_
_entity_poly.entity_id
_entity_poly.type
_entity_poly.pdbx_seq_one_letter_code
_entity_poly.pdbx_strand_id
1 'polypeptide(L)'
;MASFGLHRPVLHPSTTHSEAERAGCSGRCLPVLTQRHRNEPADIRGSSSSPIVASPVLPVTAGLSEPTRISIAASSVATEKIGVLLLNLGGPGTLKDIKPFLYNLFADPDIIRLPPAVRFLQPLIATIISTLRAPKSTEGYKAIGGGSPLRRITDEQACALAASLTAKGQPANVYVGMRYWHPYTEEALEQIKADGVSRLVILPLYPQFSISTSGSSLRLLEGLFKTDKKLGQLRHTVIPSWYQRRGYVCAMADLIEQELLKFKDVPSVEVFFSAHGVPKSYVEEAGDPYKEEMEECVRLIMDETRRRGFANTHTLAYQSRVGPAEWLKPYTDESIRWAAGVWGRTGDLEMLLQAYDRERRTLPSPVEMWQWGWTKSAEMWNGRIAMLAIIIILLLEATSGQSILKNLIYAE
;
A
#
# COMPACT_ATOMS: atom_id res chain seq x y z
N MET A 1 -39.72 3.63 -55.37
CA MET A 1 -39.24 3.73 -53.98
C MET A 1 -39.03 2.32 -53.49
N ALA A 2 -37.78 1.85 -53.55
CA ALA A 2 -37.44 0.42 -53.53
C ALA A 2 -36.44 0.06 -52.43
N SER A 3 -36.74 -1.08 -51.81
CA SER A 3 -36.01 -2.11 -51.05
C SER A 3 -34.46 -2.20 -51.11
N PHE A 4 -33.95 -3.02 -50.17
CA PHE A 4 -32.62 -3.66 -50.01
C PHE A 4 -31.56 -2.83 -49.25
N GLY A 5 -30.70 -3.39 -48.39
CA GLY A 5 -30.43 -4.78 -48.04
C GLY A 5 -29.30 -4.83 -47.00
N LEU A 6 -29.29 -5.90 -46.20
CA LEU A 6 -28.27 -6.26 -45.23
C LEU A 6 -26.89 -6.47 -45.87
N HIS A 7 -25.83 -5.98 -45.24
CA HIS A 7 -24.50 -6.62 -45.30
C HIS A 7 -23.68 -6.39 -44.03
N ARG A 8 -23.43 -7.48 -43.30
CA ARG A 8 -22.30 -7.65 -42.37
C ARG A 8 -21.00 -7.81 -43.16
N PRO A 9 -19.85 -7.45 -42.58
CA PRO A 9 -18.62 -8.19 -42.78
C PRO A 9 -18.26 -8.99 -41.52
N VAL A 10 -18.02 -10.27 -41.76
CA VAL A 10 -17.35 -11.24 -40.88
C VAL A 10 -15.85 -11.02 -41.02
N LEU A 11 -15.12 -10.92 -39.91
CA LEU A 11 -13.66 -11.10 -39.89
C LEU A 11 -13.34 -12.19 -38.86
N HIS A 12 -12.80 -13.30 -39.37
CA HIS A 12 -12.23 -14.40 -38.59
C HIS A 12 -10.75 -14.12 -38.26
N PRO A 13 -10.18 -14.80 -37.24
CA PRO A 13 -8.96 -14.41 -36.58
C PRO A 13 -7.73 -14.99 -37.27
N SER A 14 -6.64 -14.21 -37.34
CA SER A 14 -5.32 -14.69 -37.70
C SER A 14 -4.42 -14.69 -36.47
N THR A 15 -4.27 -15.88 -35.89
CA THR A 15 -3.22 -16.26 -34.95
C THR A 15 -1.89 -16.41 -35.68
N THR A 16 -0.88 -15.66 -35.28
CA THR A 16 0.52 -16.05 -35.44
C THR A 16 1.22 -15.86 -34.11
N HIS A 17 1.57 -16.98 -33.48
CA HIS A 17 2.46 -17.06 -32.34
C HIS A 17 3.87 -16.59 -32.74
N SER A 18 4.43 -15.69 -31.95
CA SER A 18 5.86 -15.45 -31.88
C SER A 18 6.19 -15.38 -30.40
N GLU A 19 6.85 -16.44 -29.93
CA GLU A 19 7.51 -16.50 -28.63
C GLU A 19 8.61 -15.43 -28.59
N ALA A 20 8.58 -14.59 -27.56
CA ALA A 20 9.71 -13.78 -27.16
C ALA A 20 9.78 -13.81 -25.62
N GLU A 21 10.83 -14.44 -25.14
CA GLU A 21 11.23 -14.58 -23.75
C GLU A 21 11.13 -13.25 -22.99
N ARG A 22 10.40 -13.24 -21.86
CA ARG A 22 10.47 -12.13 -20.89
C ARG A 22 11.46 -12.47 -19.79
N ALA A 23 12.68 -11.98 -19.96
CA ALA A 23 13.64 -11.80 -18.88
C ALA A 23 13.05 -10.88 -17.80
N GLY A 24 13.29 -11.24 -16.53
CA GLY A 24 12.84 -10.50 -15.35
C GLY A 24 13.35 -9.06 -15.34
N CYS A 25 12.43 -8.13 -15.17
CA CYS A 25 12.74 -6.71 -15.05
C CYS A 25 13.08 -6.40 -13.59
N SER A 26 14.37 -6.23 -13.30
CA SER A 26 14.86 -5.75 -12.01
C SER A 26 14.81 -4.22 -11.97
N GLY A 27 13.86 -3.68 -11.19
CA GLY A 27 14.08 -2.56 -10.27
C GLY A 27 14.69 -1.24 -10.74
N ARG A 28 14.59 -0.81 -12.01
CA ARG A 28 14.92 0.57 -12.42
C ARG A 28 14.01 1.09 -13.52
N CYS A 29 13.41 2.25 -13.30
CA CYS A 29 12.96 3.13 -14.39
C CYS A 29 14.01 4.23 -14.59
N LEU A 30 14.77 4.17 -15.69
CA LEU A 30 15.71 5.21 -16.09
C LEU A 30 15.01 6.21 -17.03
N PRO A 31 15.29 7.53 -16.94
CA PRO A 31 14.72 8.51 -17.86
C PRO A 31 15.46 8.54 -19.21
N VAL A 32 14.69 8.74 -20.28
CA VAL A 32 15.14 8.85 -21.68
C VAL A 32 15.94 10.15 -21.89
N LEU A 33 17.17 10.03 -22.40
CA LEU A 33 18.02 11.15 -22.79
C LEU A 33 17.63 11.66 -24.19
N THR A 34 17.19 12.91 -24.28
CA THR A 34 17.01 13.64 -25.54
C THR A 34 18.37 14.08 -26.11
N GLN A 35 18.71 13.63 -27.32
CA GLN A 35 19.88 14.07 -28.07
C GLN A 35 19.78 15.54 -28.50
N ARG A 36 20.81 16.35 -28.21
CA ARG A 36 20.99 17.70 -28.77
C ARG A 36 21.73 17.60 -30.10
N HIS A 37 21.16 18.16 -31.15
CA HIS A 37 21.86 18.45 -32.41
C HIS A 37 22.79 19.67 -32.25
N ARG A 38 24.02 19.55 -32.77
CA ARG A 38 24.92 20.65 -33.13
C ARG A 38 24.81 20.90 -34.64
N ASN A 39 24.89 22.16 -35.07
CA ASN A 39 25.70 22.58 -36.24
C ASN A 39 25.89 24.12 -36.28
N GLU A 40 26.94 24.50 -37.00
CA GLU A 40 27.87 25.65 -36.95
C GLU A 40 27.38 27.04 -37.40
N PRO A 41 28.21 28.12 -37.22
CA PRO A 41 27.91 29.48 -37.67
C PRO A 41 28.52 29.81 -39.05
N ALA A 42 27.91 30.74 -39.77
CA ALA A 42 28.44 31.35 -40.99
C ALA A 42 28.67 32.86 -40.78
N ASP A 43 29.83 33.31 -41.26
CA ASP A 43 30.37 34.67 -41.32
C ASP A 43 29.74 35.48 -42.50
N ILE A 44 29.68 36.81 -42.41
CA ILE A 44 29.83 37.79 -43.53
C ILE A 44 29.83 39.25 -43.03
N ARG A 45 30.90 39.93 -43.48
CA ARG A 45 31.35 41.34 -43.50
C ARG A 45 30.31 42.46 -43.72
N GLY A 46 30.67 43.68 -43.29
CA GLY A 46 30.48 44.90 -44.12
C GLY A 46 30.42 46.30 -43.46
N SER A 47 31.43 47.14 -43.80
CA SER A 47 31.41 48.62 -43.98
C SER A 47 31.42 49.56 -42.74
N SER A 48 32.49 50.35 -42.52
CA SER A 48 32.78 51.76 -42.94
C SER A 48 32.22 52.82 -41.95
N SER A 49 32.85 53.92 -41.53
CA SER A 49 34.06 54.66 -41.93
C SER A 49 34.33 55.82 -40.93
N SER A 50 35.62 56.18 -40.78
CA SER A 50 36.17 57.55 -40.59
C SER A 50 36.28 58.22 -39.20
N PRO A 51 37.28 59.12 -39.02
CA PRO A 51 38.10 59.26 -37.80
C PRO A 51 37.93 60.63 -37.12
N ILE A 52 38.67 60.92 -36.03
CA ILE A 52 39.35 62.23 -35.76
C ILE A 52 39.97 62.31 -34.34
N VAL A 53 41.27 62.65 -34.34
CA VAL A 53 42.09 63.45 -33.40
C VAL A 53 42.66 62.83 -32.11
N ALA A 54 43.98 62.94 -32.03
CA ALA A 54 44.86 62.66 -30.90
C ALA A 54 45.34 63.96 -30.22
N SER A 55 45.64 63.89 -28.91
CA SER A 55 46.73 64.58 -28.15
C SER A 55 46.45 64.55 -26.65
N PRO A 56 47.44 64.72 -25.74
CA PRO A 56 48.77 64.12 -25.68
C PRO A 56 49.03 63.43 -24.31
N VAL A 57 50.20 62.77 -24.22
CA VAL A 57 50.71 61.98 -23.10
C VAL A 57 51.23 62.84 -21.94
N LEU A 58 51.02 62.39 -20.69
CA LEU A 58 51.95 62.60 -19.57
C LEU A 58 52.09 61.28 -18.77
N PRO A 59 53.29 60.89 -18.33
CA PRO A 59 53.54 59.59 -17.71
C PRO A 59 53.33 59.67 -16.19
N VAL A 60 52.56 58.74 -15.64
CA VAL A 60 52.60 58.45 -14.19
C VAL A 60 52.90 56.97 -14.04
N THR A 61 54.15 56.69 -13.69
CA THR A 61 54.60 55.40 -13.18
C THR A 61 53.98 55.16 -11.80
N ALA A 62 53.12 54.16 -11.66
CA ALA A 62 52.75 53.60 -10.37
C ALA A 62 52.38 52.12 -10.52
N GLY A 63 53.19 51.28 -9.87
CA GLY A 63 52.93 49.92 -9.38
C GLY A 63 51.93 49.03 -10.11
N LEU A 64 52.46 48.02 -10.79
CA LEU A 64 51.73 46.78 -11.06
C LEU A 64 51.38 46.11 -9.72
N SER A 65 50.11 46.21 -9.30
CA SER A 65 49.49 45.20 -8.44
C SER A 65 48.40 44.51 -9.25
N GLU A 66 48.50 43.19 -9.35
CA GLU A 66 47.54 42.35 -10.08
C GLU A 66 46.11 42.61 -9.58
N PRO A 67 45.10 42.67 -10.47
CA PRO A 67 43.72 42.68 -10.02
C PRO A 67 43.45 41.31 -9.38
N THR A 68 43.32 41.33 -8.05
CA THR A 68 42.82 40.18 -7.28
C THR A 68 41.48 39.77 -7.88
N ARG A 69 41.48 38.68 -8.65
CA ARG A 69 40.25 38.02 -9.06
C ARG A 69 39.54 37.59 -7.79
N ILE A 70 38.53 38.34 -7.38
CA ILE A 70 37.52 37.85 -6.46
C ILE A 70 36.86 36.69 -7.19
N SER A 71 37.33 35.48 -6.89
CA SER A 71 36.65 34.26 -7.22
C SER A 71 35.35 34.28 -6.43
N ILE A 72 34.30 34.85 -7.01
CA ILE A 72 32.94 34.51 -6.64
C ILE A 72 32.84 33.02 -6.96
N ALA A 73 33.14 32.20 -5.96
CA ALA A 73 32.80 30.79 -5.99
C ALA A 73 31.30 30.79 -6.26
N ALA A 74 30.92 30.44 -7.48
CA ALA A 74 29.56 30.11 -7.81
C ALA A 74 29.18 29.05 -6.78
N SER A 75 28.41 29.46 -5.77
CA SER A 75 27.71 28.54 -4.89
C SER A 75 26.93 27.67 -5.87
N SER A 76 27.43 26.46 -6.10
CA SER A 76 26.66 25.46 -6.81
C SER A 76 25.43 25.28 -5.94
N VAL A 77 24.31 25.85 -6.40
CA VAL A 77 23.02 25.53 -5.82
C VAL A 77 22.88 24.04 -6.07
N ALA A 78 23.23 23.24 -5.06
CA ALA A 78 23.16 21.79 -5.14
C ALA A 78 21.75 21.45 -5.60
N THR A 79 21.63 20.88 -6.79
CA THR A 79 20.32 20.61 -7.39
C THR A 79 19.58 19.70 -6.44
N GLU A 80 18.49 20.20 -5.87
CA GLU A 80 17.73 19.46 -4.87
C GLU A 80 17.17 18.19 -5.49
N LYS A 81 17.52 17.03 -4.91
CA LYS A 81 17.03 15.75 -5.38
C LYS A 81 15.86 15.32 -4.49
N ILE A 82 14.67 15.32 -5.09
CA ILE A 82 13.42 14.98 -4.41
C ILE A 82 13.20 13.47 -4.50
N GLY A 83 12.89 12.85 -3.36
CA GLY A 83 12.42 11.48 -3.25
C GLY A 83 10.98 11.44 -2.75
N VAL A 84 10.22 10.44 -3.17
CA VAL A 84 8.92 10.08 -2.62
C VAL A 84 8.99 8.64 -2.11
N LEU A 85 8.81 8.42 -0.82
CA LEU A 85 8.74 7.10 -0.21
C LEU A 85 7.27 6.71 -0.02
N LEU A 86 6.83 5.71 -0.79
CA LEU A 86 5.52 5.09 -0.64
C LEU A 86 5.59 4.02 0.44
N LEU A 87 4.72 4.12 1.45
CA LEU A 87 4.64 3.13 2.53
C LEU A 87 3.37 2.29 2.39
N ASN A 88 3.52 0.97 2.50
CA ASN A 88 2.37 0.06 2.53
C ASN A 88 2.68 -1.19 3.38
N LEU A 89 1.69 -2.04 3.58
CA LEU A 89 1.79 -3.24 4.41
C LEU A 89 2.81 -4.25 3.82
N GLY A 90 2.82 -4.34 2.49
CA GLY A 90 3.40 -5.45 1.77
C GLY A 90 2.43 -6.62 1.65
N GLY A 91 2.87 -7.67 0.97
CA GLY A 91 2.10 -8.90 0.85
C GLY A 91 2.95 -10.02 0.24
N PRO A 92 2.63 -11.28 0.57
CA PRO A 92 3.40 -12.44 0.12
C PRO A 92 3.31 -12.57 -1.41
N GLY A 93 4.45 -12.71 -2.08
CA GLY A 93 4.50 -12.84 -3.55
C GLY A 93 4.07 -14.23 -4.01
N THR A 94 4.36 -15.25 -3.21
CA THR A 94 4.02 -16.65 -3.47
C THR A 94 3.39 -17.32 -2.26
N LEU A 95 2.82 -18.51 -2.44
CA LEU A 95 2.24 -19.28 -1.34
C LEU A 95 3.25 -19.66 -0.25
N LYS A 96 4.53 -19.81 -0.60
CA LYS A 96 5.61 -20.15 0.35
C LYS A 96 5.91 -18.98 1.30
N ASP A 97 5.65 -17.77 0.83
CA ASP A 97 5.94 -16.52 1.54
C ASP A 97 4.91 -16.20 2.62
N ILE A 98 3.77 -16.89 2.63
CA ILE A 98 2.62 -16.56 3.49
C ILE A 98 2.96 -16.70 4.97
N LYS A 99 3.55 -17.84 5.38
CA LYS A 99 3.89 -18.05 6.80
C LYS A 99 4.95 -17.05 7.28
N PRO A 100 6.07 -16.82 6.58
CA PRO A 100 7.04 -15.77 6.93
C PRO A 100 6.40 -14.37 6.99
N PHE A 101 5.55 -14.01 6.03
CA PHE A 101 4.82 -12.74 6.04
C PHE A 101 3.92 -12.59 7.28
N LEU A 102 3.12 -13.62 7.60
CA LEU A 102 2.26 -13.61 8.78
C LEU A 102 3.07 -13.53 10.08
N TYR A 103 4.23 -14.18 10.14
CA TYR A 103 5.13 -14.07 11.28
C TYR A 103 5.56 -12.62 11.48
N ASN A 104 6.05 -11.94 10.45
CA ASN A 104 6.46 -10.53 10.51
C ASN A 104 5.32 -9.61 10.96
N LEU A 105 4.11 -9.85 10.44
CA LEU A 105 2.91 -9.09 10.81
C LEU A 105 2.55 -9.25 12.29
N PHE A 106 2.52 -10.48 12.81
CA PHE A 106 2.14 -10.74 14.21
C PHE A 106 3.28 -10.52 15.21
N ALA A 107 4.52 -10.44 14.74
CA ALA A 107 5.67 -10.04 15.55
C ALA A 107 5.66 -8.53 15.85
N ASP A 108 4.87 -7.74 15.12
CA ASP A 108 4.78 -6.30 15.34
C ASP A 108 3.98 -5.97 16.62
N PRO A 109 4.61 -5.30 17.62
CA PRO A 109 3.93 -4.88 18.84
C PRO A 109 2.81 -3.87 18.59
N ASP A 110 2.82 -3.18 17.44
CA ASP A 110 1.75 -2.25 17.06
C ASP A 110 0.49 -2.94 16.50
N ILE A 111 0.60 -4.22 16.13
CA ILE A 111 -0.53 -5.06 15.68
C ILE A 111 -1.08 -5.87 16.86
N ILE A 112 -0.19 -6.54 17.61
CA ILE A 112 -0.56 -7.26 18.84
C ILE A 112 0.15 -6.59 20.00
N ARG A 113 -0.57 -5.72 20.71
CA ARG A 113 -0.07 -5.00 21.88
C ARG A 113 -0.12 -5.90 23.12
N LEU A 114 1.01 -6.54 23.42
CA LEU A 114 1.20 -7.27 24.67
C LEU A 114 1.63 -6.33 25.81
N PRO A 115 1.17 -6.57 27.06
CA PRO A 115 1.66 -5.87 28.23
C PRO A 115 3.19 -5.96 28.34
N PRO A 116 3.90 -4.92 28.84
CA PRO A 116 5.36 -4.91 28.92
C PRO A 116 5.97 -6.15 29.60
N ALA A 117 5.30 -6.65 30.65
CA ALA A 117 5.75 -7.82 31.42
C ALA A 117 5.81 -9.12 30.60
N VAL A 118 5.04 -9.25 29.53
CA VAL A 118 4.96 -10.47 28.71
C VAL A 118 5.42 -10.26 27.26
N ARG A 119 5.97 -9.07 26.96
CA ARG A 119 6.39 -8.71 25.59
C ARG A 119 7.49 -9.64 25.04
N PHE A 120 8.30 -10.24 25.90
CA PHE A 120 9.32 -11.21 25.49
C PHE A 120 8.72 -12.48 24.84
N LEU A 121 7.43 -12.77 25.06
CA LEU A 121 6.71 -13.87 24.43
C LEU A 121 6.23 -13.57 23.01
N GLN A 122 6.36 -12.33 22.53
CA GLN A 122 5.89 -11.91 21.21
C GLN A 122 6.37 -12.84 20.07
N PRO A 123 7.67 -13.23 19.97
CA PRO A 123 8.12 -14.09 18.88
C PRO A 123 7.51 -15.49 18.92
N LEU A 124 7.26 -16.03 20.12
CA LEU A 124 6.61 -17.32 20.29
C LEU A 124 5.14 -17.24 19.86
N ILE A 125 4.42 -16.22 20.31
CA ILE A 125 3.03 -15.96 19.94
C ILE A 125 2.90 -15.76 18.43
N ALA A 126 3.78 -14.97 17.81
CA ALA A 126 3.82 -14.77 16.37
C ALA A 126 4.05 -16.08 15.61
N THR A 127 4.95 -16.95 16.10
CA THR A 127 5.21 -18.28 15.49
C THR A 127 3.98 -19.18 15.55
N ILE A 128 3.30 -19.24 16.70
CA ILE A 128 2.10 -20.06 16.89
C ILE A 128 0.97 -19.54 16.00
N ILE A 129 0.66 -18.24 16.08
CA ILE A 129 -0.44 -17.62 15.31
C ILE A 129 -0.18 -17.75 13.80
N SER A 130 1.03 -17.46 13.33
CA SER A 130 1.36 -17.59 11.90
C SER A 130 1.24 -19.02 11.40
N THR A 131 1.67 -20.01 12.20
CA THR A 131 1.55 -21.44 11.85
C THR A 131 0.09 -21.87 11.77
N LEU A 132 -0.73 -21.49 12.76
CA LEU A 132 -2.15 -21.84 12.79
C LEU A 132 -2.96 -21.14 11.68
N ARG A 133 -2.59 -19.91 11.30
CA ARG A 133 -3.30 -19.13 10.27
C ARG A 133 -2.83 -19.37 8.85
N ALA A 134 -1.63 -19.92 8.67
CA ALA A 134 -1.05 -20.13 7.34
C ALA A 134 -1.94 -20.97 6.42
N PRO A 135 -2.56 -22.10 6.84
CA PRO A 135 -3.41 -22.89 5.95
C PRO A 135 -4.60 -22.11 5.38
N LYS A 136 -5.38 -21.47 6.26
CA LYS A 136 -6.53 -20.64 5.86
C LYS A 136 -6.12 -19.45 4.98
N SER A 137 -4.98 -18.82 5.28
CA SER A 137 -4.47 -17.70 4.48
C SER A 137 -3.97 -18.16 3.12
N THR A 138 -3.30 -19.31 3.06
CA THR A 138 -2.84 -19.96 1.81
C THR A 138 -4.00 -20.24 0.89
N GLU A 139 -5.08 -20.74 1.45
CA GLU A 139 -6.34 -20.93 0.76
C GLU A 139 -6.91 -19.62 0.17
N GLY A 140 -6.89 -18.53 0.93
CA GLY A 140 -7.30 -17.21 0.46
C GLY A 140 -6.40 -16.66 -0.66
N TYR A 141 -5.08 -16.83 -0.54
CA TYR A 141 -4.14 -16.41 -1.59
C TYR A 141 -4.21 -17.27 -2.84
N LYS A 142 -4.43 -18.59 -2.71
CA LYS A 142 -4.68 -19.49 -3.86
C LYS A 142 -5.89 -19.04 -4.68
N ALA A 143 -6.97 -18.67 -3.99
CA ALA A 143 -8.21 -18.19 -4.59
C ALA A 143 -8.03 -16.97 -5.50
N ILE A 144 -7.05 -16.09 -5.19
CA ILE A 144 -6.80 -14.85 -5.94
C ILE A 144 -5.60 -14.95 -6.90
N GLY A 145 -5.11 -16.16 -7.20
CA GLY A 145 -4.02 -16.37 -8.15
C GLY A 145 -2.65 -16.71 -7.56
N GLY A 146 -2.56 -17.04 -6.27
CA GLY A 146 -1.37 -17.63 -5.65
C GLY A 146 -0.42 -16.66 -4.92
N GLY A 147 -0.77 -15.37 -4.85
CA GLY A 147 0.03 -14.34 -4.19
C GLY A 147 -0.70 -13.00 -4.13
N SER A 148 -0.15 -12.04 -3.40
CA SER A 148 -0.69 -10.68 -3.32
C SER A 148 -0.31 -9.87 -4.56
N PRO A 149 -1.26 -9.28 -5.31
CA PRO A 149 -0.95 -8.38 -6.41
C PRO A 149 -0.45 -7.00 -5.92
N LEU A 150 -0.52 -6.74 -4.61
CA LEU A 150 -0.25 -5.43 -4.01
C LEU A 150 1.09 -4.85 -4.43
N ARG A 151 2.16 -5.67 -4.42
CA ARG A 151 3.50 -5.18 -4.77
C ARG A 151 3.57 -4.70 -6.22
N ARG A 152 3.08 -5.52 -7.16
CA ARG A 152 3.06 -5.19 -8.59
C ARG A 152 2.27 -3.89 -8.83
N ILE A 153 1.08 -3.78 -8.24
CA ILE A 153 0.23 -2.59 -8.38
C ILE A 153 0.93 -1.36 -7.77
N THR A 154 1.59 -1.51 -6.62
CA THR A 154 2.32 -0.41 -5.98
C THR A 154 3.49 0.07 -6.83
N ASP A 155 4.23 -0.85 -7.47
CA ASP A 155 5.32 -0.50 -8.37
C ASP A 155 4.79 0.22 -9.63
N GLU A 156 3.65 -0.23 -10.18
CA GLU A 156 2.97 0.44 -11.30
C GLU A 156 2.53 1.86 -10.91
N GLN A 157 1.95 2.03 -9.73
CA GLN A 157 1.56 3.33 -9.18
C GLN A 157 2.78 4.24 -8.94
N ALA A 158 3.90 3.69 -8.46
CA ALA A 158 5.14 4.44 -8.27
C ALA A 158 5.67 4.99 -9.60
N CYS A 159 5.65 4.15 -10.65
CA CYS A 159 6.05 4.57 -11.99
C CYS A 159 5.12 5.66 -12.55
N ALA A 160 3.80 5.48 -12.42
CA ALA A 160 2.82 6.46 -12.87
C ALA A 160 2.96 7.80 -12.11
N LEU A 161 3.24 7.76 -10.81
CA LEU A 161 3.50 8.94 -9.99
C LEU A 161 4.76 9.68 -10.45
N ALA A 162 5.87 8.96 -10.65
CA ALA A 162 7.13 9.53 -11.12
C ALA A 162 6.95 10.23 -12.49
N ALA A 163 6.24 9.58 -13.41
CA ALA A 163 5.91 10.16 -14.71
C ALA A 163 5.03 11.42 -14.58
N SER A 164 4.00 11.39 -13.73
CA SER A 164 3.12 12.55 -13.49
C SER A 164 3.87 13.73 -12.88
N LEU A 165 4.77 13.48 -11.93
CA LEU A 165 5.60 14.50 -11.29
C LEU A 165 6.59 15.12 -12.29
N THR A 166 7.21 14.29 -13.14
CA THR A 166 8.07 14.75 -14.23
C THR A 166 7.32 15.63 -15.21
N ALA A 167 6.11 15.22 -15.63
CA ALA A 167 5.26 16.01 -16.52
C ALA A 167 4.84 17.37 -15.91
N LYS A 168 4.82 17.48 -14.58
CA LYS A 168 4.57 18.74 -13.84
C LYS A 168 5.83 19.58 -13.62
N GLY A 169 6.97 19.18 -14.18
CA GLY A 169 8.26 19.88 -14.01
C GLY A 169 8.90 19.68 -12.64
N GLN A 170 8.48 18.65 -11.89
CA GLN A 170 9.01 18.32 -10.56
C GLN A 170 9.53 16.87 -10.54
N PRO A 171 10.61 16.54 -11.27
CA PRO A 171 11.12 15.18 -11.30
C PRO A 171 11.49 14.71 -9.89
N ALA A 172 11.01 13.54 -9.50
CA ALA A 172 11.29 12.93 -8.21
C ALA A 172 11.50 11.43 -8.37
N ASN A 173 12.43 10.88 -7.60
CA ASN A 173 12.61 9.43 -7.51
C ASN A 173 11.55 8.86 -6.57
N VAL A 174 10.83 7.83 -7.00
CA VAL A 174 9.80 7.18 -6.18
C VAL A 174 10.31 5.84 -5.69
N TYR A 175 10.20 5.61 -4.39
CA TYR A 175 10.66 4.42 -3.68
C TYR A 175 9.47 3.74 -3.02
N VAL A 176 9.52 2.42 -2.94
CA VAL A 176 8.48 1.61 -2.30
C VAL A 176 9.09 0.96 -1.07
N GLY A 177 8.48 1.19 0.10
CA GLY A 177 8.85 0.58 1.37
C GLY A 177 7.64 -0.13 1.97
N MET A 178 7.81 -1.41 2.25
CA MET A 178 6.77 -2.24 2.83
C MET A 178 7.07 -2.54 4.29
N ARG A 179 6.03 -2.71 5.11
CA ARG A 179 6.18 -2.92 6.55
C ARG A 179 6.54 -4.36 6.92
N TYR A 180 5.93 -5.36 6.27
CA TYR A 180 6.06 -6.78 6.66
C TYR A 180 6.55 -7.70 5.55
N TRP A 181 6.78 -7.19 4.35
CA TRP A 181 7.34 -7.95 3.23
C TRP A 181 8.31 -7.11 2.40
N HIS A 182 8.99 -7.70 1.43
CA HIS A 182 9.99 -6.98 0.63
C HIS A 182 9.40 -6.07 -0.47
N PRO A 183 10.08 -4.95 -0.84
CA PRO A 183 11.23 -4.37 -0.14
C PRO A 183 10.80 -3.79 1.19
N TYR A 184 11.55 -4.07 2.24
CA TYR A 184 11.31 -3.45 3.52
C TYR A 184 11.60 -1.95 3.46
N THR A 185 11.03 -1.22 4.42
CA THR A 185 11.22 0.24 4.53
C THR A 185 12.70 0.60 4.65
N GLU A 186 13.48 -0.23 5.35
CA GLU A 186 14.92 -0.13 5.51
C GLU A 186 15.66 -0.24 4.17
N GLU A 187 15.28 -1.20 3.33
CA GLU A 187 15.87 -1.38 1.99
C GLU A 187 15.62 -0.16 1.10
N ALA A 188 14.41 0.40 1.17
CA ALA A 188 14.07 1.62 0.45
C ALA A 188 14.89 2.84 0.94
N LEU A 189 15.11 2.95 2.26
CA LEU A 189 15.92 4.01 2.84
C LEU A 189 17.41 3.91 2.48
N GLU A 190 17.97 2.71 2.38
CA GLU A 190 19.33 2.53 1.86
C GLU A 190 19.45 3.04 0.42
N GLN A 191 18.45 2.79 -0.42
CA GLN A 191 18.41 3.32 -1.79
C GLN A 191 18.28 4.84 -1.82
N ILE A 192 17.42 5.42 -0.98
CA ILE A 192 17.26 6.89 -0.83
C ILE A 192 18.59 7.54 -0.45
N LYS A 193 19.36 6.92 0.47
CA LYS A 193 20.70 7.38 0.84
C LYS A 193 21.70 7.25 -0.30
N ALA A 194 21.73 6.09 -0.97
CA ALA A 194 22.64 5.83 -2.08
C ALA A 194 22.42 6.81 -3.24
N ASP A 195 21.18 7.20 -3.48
CA ASP A 195 20.80 8.15 -4.51
C ASP A 195 21.08 9.60 -4.13
N GLY A 196 21.45 9.91 -2.88
CA GLY A 196 21.72 11.28 -2.44
C GLY A 196 20.48 12.18 -2.46
N VAL A 197 19.30 11.62 -2.14
CA VAL A 197 18.06 12.39 -1.98
C VAL A 197 18.26 13.45 -0.89
N SER A 198 17.91 14.71 -1.18
CA SER A 198 18.05 15.84 -0.27
C SER A 198 16.73 16.30 0.35
N ARG A 199 15.59 15.93 -0.24
CA ARG A 199 14.24 16.14 0.29
C ARG A 199 13.38 14.90 0.08
N LEU A 200 12.69 14.45 1.12
CA LEU A 200 11.87 13.23 1.07
C LEU A 200 10.39 13.52 1.40
N VAL A 201 9.49 13.13 0.52
CA VAL A 201 8.05 13.07 0.83
C VAL A 201 7.71 11.64 1.25
N ILE A 202 7.11 11.48 2.42
CA ILE A 202 6.68 10.19 2.95
C ILE A 202 5.17 10.09 2.77
N LEU A 203 4.73 9.11 1.99
CA LEU A 203 3.34 8.91 1.61
C LEU A 203 2.89 7.47 1.91
N PRO A 204 2.25 7.22 3.06
CA PRO A 204 1.48 6.01 3.27
C PRO A 204 0.38 5.87 2.21
N LEU A 205 0.26 4.68 1.62
CA LEU A 205 -0.77 4.35 0.63
C LEU A 205 -2.12 3.98 1.25
N TYR A 206 -2.30 4.27 2.54
CA TYR A 206 -3.58 4.25 3.23
C TYR A 206 -4.18 5.66 3.20
N PRO A 207 -5.32 5.89 2.53
CA PRO A 207 -5.94 7.21 2.51
C PRO A 207 -6.37 7.68 3.90
N GLN A 208 -6.85 6.75 4.74
CA GLN A 208 -7.19 6.98 6.13
C GLN A 208 -6.02 6.57 7.03
N PHE A 209 -5.70 7.41 8.01
CA PHE A 209 -4.72 7.10 9.03
C PHE A 209 -5.29 6.07 10.00
N SER A 210 -4.47 5.07 10.36
CA SER A 210 -4.64 4.29 11.58
C SER A 210 -3.31 4.11 12.28
N ILE A 211 -3.36 4.01 13.62
CA ILE A 211 -2.23 3.65 14.47
C ILE A 211 -1.60 2.33 14.02
N SER A 212 -2.42 1.39 13.54
CA SER A 212 -2.01 0.04 13.12
C SER A 212 -1.35 -0.02 11.74
N THR A 213 -1.56 0.99 10.88
CA THR A 213 -1.09 1.02 9.49
C THR A 213 -0.05 2.10 9.25
N SER A 214 -0.49 3.32 8.92
CA SER A 214 0.36 4.51 8.75
C SER A 214 1.17 4.76 10.02
N GLY A 215 0.56 4.66 11.20
CA GLY A 215 1.23 4.85 12.48
C GLY A 215 2.40 3.90 12.73
N SER A 216 2.23 2.59 12.45
CA SER A 216 3.31 1.59 12.60
C SER A 216 4.49 1.91 11.66
N SER A 217 4.19 2.24 10.41
CA SER A 217 5.22 2.55 9.40
C SER A 217 5.97 3.84 9.74
N LEU A 218 5.27 4.86 10.24
CA LEU A 218 5.88 6.14 10.65
C LEU A 218 6.72 6.01 11.93
N ARG A 219 6.30 5.20 12.91
CA ARG A 219 7.11 4.92 14.12
C ARG A 219 8.41 4.20 13.78
N LEU A 220 8.36 3.24 12.86
CA LEU A 220 9.57 2.58 12.35
C LEU A 220 10.53 3.62 11.74
N LEU A 221 10.02 4.47 10.85
CA LEU A 221 10.81 5.54 10.23
C LEU A 221 11.40 6.52 11.26
N GLU A 222 10.62 6.92 12.26
CA GLU A 222 11.10 7.79 13.34
C GLU A 222 12.27 7.15 14.10
N GLY A 223 12.18 5.85 14.38
CA GLY A 223 13.26 5.08 14.99
C GLY A 223 14.53 5.08 14.12
N LEU A 224 14.39 4.83 12.83
CA LEU A 224 15.51 4.83 11.88
C LEU A 224 16.14 6.22 11.70
N PHE A 225 15.33 7.28 11.72
CA PHE A 225 15.82 8.66 11.57
C PHE A 225 16.56 9.14 12.82
N LYS A 226 16.20 8.61 14.00
CA LYS A 226 16.92 8.88 15.26
C LYS A 226 18.28 8.16 15.32
N THR A 227 18.38 6.94 14.77
CA THR A 227 19.59 6.12 14.88
C THR A 227 20.58 6.34 13.72
N ASP A 228 20.10 6.68 12.53
CA ASP A 228 20.95 6.95 11.37
C ASP A 228 21.19 8.46 11.18
N LYS A 229 22.44 8.90 11.36
CA LYS A 229 22.84 10.30 11.24
C LYS A 229 22.55 10.91 9.85
N LYS A 230 22.65 10.13 8.76
CA LYS A 230 22.36 10.63 7.41
C LYS A 230 20.87 10.86 7.23
N LEU A 231 20.04 9.92 7.70
CA LEU A 231 18.58 10.07 7.66
C LEU A 231 18.09 11.18 8.59
N GLY A 232 18.69 11.34 9.77
CA GLY A 232 18.34 12.41 10.71
C GLY A 232 18.60 13.82 10.18
N GLN A 233 19.45 13.97 9.17
CA GLN A 233 19.71 15.25 8.47
C GLN A 233 18.81 15.46 7.25
N LEU A 234 18.08 14.43 6.81
CA LEU A 234 17.23 14.48 5.63
C LEU A 234 15.98 15.31 5.91
N ARG A 235 15.79 16.37 5.12
CA ARG A 235 14.54 17.15 5.15
C ARG A 235 13.42 16.28 4.63
N HIS A 236 12.37 16.09 5.43
CA HIS A 236 11.24 15.28 5.02
C HIS A 236 9.90 15.93 5.33
N THR A 237 8.86 15.49 4.63
CA THR A 237 7.47 15.89 4.84
C THR A 237 6.61 14.65 4.80
N VAL A 238 5.75 14.48 5.81
CA VAL A 238 4.83 13.35 5.92
C VAL A 238 3.45 13.77 5.45
N ILE A 239 2.80 12.94 4.65
CA ILE A 239 1.38 13.05 4.30
C ILE A 239 0.64 11.99 5.14
N PRO A 240 0.11 12.32 6.33
CA PRO A 240 -0.37 11.32 7.28
C PRO A 240 -1.66 10.63 6.82
N SER A 241 -2.58 11.40 6.23
CA SER A 241 -3.83 10.94 5.62
C SER A 241 -4.19 11.82 4.42
N TRP A 242 -4.98 11.28 3.50
CA TRP A 242 -5.32 11.92 2.22
C TRP A 242 -6.67 11.46 1.65
N TYR A 243 -7.55 10.89 2.47
CA TYR A 243 -8.89 10.40 2.09
C TYR A 243 -9.79 11.49 1.47
N GLN A 244 -9.63 12.76 1.84
CA GLN A 244 -10.42 13.87 1.29
C GLN A 244 -9.94 14.35 -0.09
N ARG A 245 -8.84 13.80 -0.62
CA ARG A 245 -8.27 14.28 -1.89
C ARG A 245 -9.27 14.06 -3.02
N ARG A 246 -9.64 15.14 -3.70
CA ARG A 246 -10.60 15.12 -4.82
C ARG A 246 -10.31 14.03 -5.85
N GLY A 247 -9.05 13.81 -6.22
CA GLY A 247 -8.69 12.76 -7.17
C GLY A 247 -9.01 11.34 -6.68
N TYR A 248 -8.86 11.06 -5.38
CA TYR A 248 -9.23 9.78 -4.77
C TYR A 248 -10.75 9.62 -4.70
N VAL A 249 -11.45 10.65 -4.22
CA VAL A 249 -12.92 10.68 -4.14
C VAL A 249 -13.55 10.46 -5.52
N CYS A 250 -13.07 11.17 -6.55
CA CYS A 250 -13.56 11.01 -7.91
C CYS A 250 -13.24 9.62 -8.47
N ALA A 251 -12.04 9.07 -8.24
CA ALA A 251 -11.70 7.72 -8.72
C ALA A 251 -12.58 6.64 -8.07
N MET A 252 -12.91 6.77 -6.79
CA MET A 252 -13.84 5.86 -6.11
C MET A 252 -15.27 6.00 -6.66
N ALA A 253 -15.71 7.23 -6.91
CA ALA A 253 -17.02 7.48 -7.53
C ALA A 253 -17.08 6.92 -8.96
N ASP A 254 -16.01 7.04 -9.76
CA ASP A 254 -15.91 6.46 -11.11
C ASP A 254 -16.10 4.94 -11.06
N LEU A 255 -15.46 4.25 -10.10
CA LEU A 255 -15.59 2.80 -9.93
C LEU A 255 -17.00 2.39 -9.51
N ILE A 256 -17.62 3.13 -8.58
CA ILE A 256 -19.00 2.86 -8.14
C ILE A 256 -19.96 3.04 -9.31
N GLU A 257 -19.84 4.14 -10.05
CA GLU A 257 -20.65 4.44 -11.24
C GLU A 257 -20.54 3.33 -12.30
N GLN A 258 -19.32 2.88 -12.59
CA GLN A 258 -19.08 1.80 -13.55
C GLN A 258 -19.76 0.48 -13.16
N GLU A 259 -19.79 0.15 -11.86
CA GLU A 259 -20.48 -1.05 -11.37
C GLU A 259 -21.99 -0.87 -11.35
N LEU A 260 -22.49 0.30 -10.91
CA LEU A 260 -23.92 0.61 -10.85
C LEU A 260 -24.57 0.49 -12.23
N LEU A 261 -23.92 0.99 -13.29
CA LEU A 261 -24.43 0.94 -14.66
C LEU A 261 -24.58 -0.49 -15.23
N LYS A 262 -24.05 -1.52 -14.56
CA LYS A 262 -24.24 -2.93 -14.96
C LYS A 262 -25.60 -3.47 -14.50
N PHE A 263 -26.27 -2.82 -13.55
CA PHE A 263 -27.56 -3.25 -13.03
C PHE A 263 -28.70 -2.70 -13.87
N LYS A 264 -29.77 -3.50 -14.05
CA LYS A 264 -30.98 -3.07 -14.78
C LYS A 264 -31.79 -2.04 -14.00
N ASP A 265 -31.84 -2.19 -12.69
CA ASP A 265 -32.55 -1.30 -11.78
C ASP A 265 -31.53 -0.62 -10.85
N VAL A 266 -30.84 0.38 -11.41
CA VAL A 266 -29.78 1.11 -10.70
C VAL A 266 -30.25 1.73 -9.38
N PRO A 267 -31.42 2.41 -9.30
CA PRO A 267 -31.86 3.06 -8.07
C PRO A 267 -32.10 2.13 -6.88
N SER A 268 -32.37 0.84 -7.10
CA SER A 268 -32.59 -0.14 -6.02
C SER A 268 -31.31 -0.78 -5.48
N VAL A 269 -30.15 -0.51 -6.09
CA VAL A 269 -28.87 -1.02 -5.63
C VAL A 269 -28.42 -0.26 -4.38
N GLU A 270 -27.99 -0.99 -3.36
CA GLU A 270 -27.32 -0.42 -2.20
C GLU A 270 -25.80 -0.53 -2.34
N VAL A 271 -25.09 0.57 -2.07
CA VAL A 271 -23.63 0.61 -2.08
C VAL A 271 -23.09 0.18 -0.72
N PHE A 272 -22.44 -0.98 -0.65
CA PHE A 272 -21.90 -1.51 0.60
C PHE A 272 -20.39 -1.25 0.72
N PHE A 273 -19.99 -0.34 1.61
CA PHE A 273 -18.60 -0.08 1.94
C PHE A 273 -18.12 -1.07 3.00
N SER A 274 -17.11 -1.88 2.67
CA SER A 274 -16.46 -2.78 3.62
C SER A 274 -15.01 -2.36 3.90
N ALA A 275 -14.82 -1.72 5.05
CA ALA A 275 -13.51 -1.29 5.54
C ALA A 275 -12.89 -2.35 6.45
N HIS A 276 -11.55 -2.42 6.55
CA HIS A 276 -10.93 -3.33 7.52
C HIS A 276 -11.21 -2.83 8.94
N GLY A 277 -11.65 -3.71 9.84
CA GLY A 277 -11.89 -3.32 11.22
C GLY A 277 -10.60 -3.01 11.97
N VAL A 278 -10.71 -2.23 13.04
CA VAL A 278 -9.66 -2.02 14.04
C VAL A 278 -10.19 -2.42 15.42
N PRO A 279 -9.33 -2.80 16.38
CA PRO A 279 -9.74 -2.99 17.76
C PRO A 279 -10.44 -1.72 18.29
N LYS A 280 -11.54 -1.90 19.02
CA LYS A 280 -12.32 -0.77 19.57
C LYS A 280 -11.48 0.13 20.48
N SER A 281 -10.58 -0.46 21.24
CA SER A 281 -9.64 0.27 22.11
C SER A 281 -8.71 1.21 21.35
N TYR A 282 -8.43 0.97 20.06
CA TYR A 282 -7.61 1.90 19.28
C TYR A 282 -8.34 3.21 19.07
N VAL A 283 -9.64 3.16 18.79
CA VAL A 283 -10.47 4.34 18.58
C VAL A 283 -10.79 5.02 19.93
N GLU A 284 -11.29 4.26 20.91
CA GLU A 284 -11.83 4.84 22.15
C GLU A 284 -10.75 5.21 23.18
N GLU A 285 -9.69 4.41 23.31
CA GLU A 285 -8.68 4.63 24.35
C GLU A 285 -7.42 5.32 23.78
N ALA A 286 -7.01 4.95 22.56
CA ALA A 286 -5.79 5.48 21.94
C ALA A 286 -6.04 6.67 21.00
N GLY A 287 -7.29 7.03 20.72
CA GLY A 287 -7.66 8.16 19.88
C GLY A 287 -7.32 7.98 18.40
N ASP A 288 -7.42 6.76 17.87
CA ASP A 288 -7.21 6.48 16.44
C ASP A 288 -8.30 7.17 15.59
N PRO A 289 -7.95 8.10 14.68
CA PRO A 289 -8.91 8.85 13.87
C PRO A 289 -9.54 8.01 12.74
N TYR A 290 -9.12 6.75 12.55
CA TYR A 290 -9.54 5.88 11.46
C TYR A 290 -11.06 5.85 11.24
N LYS A 291 -11.84 5.74 12.32
CA LYS A 291 -13.31 5.69 12.24
C LYS A 291 -13.87 6.97 11.62
N GLU A 292 -13.45 8.13 12.13
CA GLU A 292 -13.93 9.44 11.71
C GLU A 292 -13.51 9.73 10.25
N GLU A 293 -12.24 9.46 9.92
CA GLU A 293 -11.73 9.62 8.56
C GLU A 293 -12.43 8.68 7.56
N MET A 294 -12.76 7.45 7.98
CA MET A 294 -13.50 6.50 7.13
C MET A 294 -14.94 6.97 6.89
N GLU A 295 -15.65 7.38 7.95
CA GLU A 295 -17.03 7.88 7.85
C GLU A 295 -17.10 9.13 6.96
N GLU A 296 -16.17 10.07 7.13
CA GLU A 296 -16.10 11.25 6.26
C GLU A 296 -15.72 10.88 4.83
N CYS A 297 -14.77 9.96 4.63
CA CYS A 297 -14.40 9.50 3.30
C CYS A 297 -15.59 8.91 2.54
N VAL A 298 -16.38 8.04 3.18
CA VAL A 298 -17.59 7.46 2.59
C VAL A 298 -18.60 8.55 2.26
N ARG A 299 -18.82 9.51 3.16
CA ARG A 299 -19.71 10.66 2.90
C ARG A 299 -19.25 11.44 1.67
N LEU A 300 -17.96 11.76 1.55
CA LEU A 300 -17.42 12.51 0.40
C LEU A 300 -17.58 11.75 -0.92
N ILE A 301 -17.35 10.43 -0.92
CA ILE A 301 -17.57 9.57 -2.08
C ILE A 301 -19.05 9.57 -2.47
N MET A 302 -19.96 9.37 -1.52
CA MET A 302 -21.39 9.34 -1.79
C MET A 302 -21.95 10.70 -2.22
N ASP A 303 -21.41 11.80 -1.70
CA ASP A 303 -21.76 13.15 -2.16
C ASP A 303 -21.32 13.36 -3.62
N GLU A 304 -20.15 12.86 -4.01
CA GLU A 304 -19.68 12.92 -5.40
C GLU A 304 -20.52 12.03 -6.33
N THR A 305 -20.81 10.80 -5.93
CA THR A 305 -21.71 9.88 -6.66
C THR A 305 -23.10 10.49 -6.86
N ARG A 306 -23.63 11.17 -5.84
CA ARG A 306 -24.91 11.89 -5.93
C ARG A 306 -24.86 13.06 -6.92
N ARG A 307 -23.78 13.85 -6.95
CA ARG A 307 -23.62 14.94 -7.94
C ARG A 307 -23.63 14.42 -9.37
N ARG A 308 -23.22 13.18 -9.59
CA ARG A 308 -23.20 12.51 -10.90
C ARG A 308 -24.54 11.86 -11.27
N GLY A 309 -25.55 11.96 -10.41
CA GLY A 309 -26.90 11.46 -10.68
C GLY A 309 -27.24 10.10 -10.05
N PHE A 310 -26.33 9.54 -9.24
CA PHE A 310 -26.53 8.25 -8.56
C PHE A 310 -26.83 8.47 -7.07
N ALA A 311 -28.11 8.45 -6.70
CA ALA A 311 -28.58 8.72 -5.34
C ALA A 311 -28.87 7.43 -4.54
N ASN A 312 -28.04 6.41 -4.70
CA ASN A 312 -28.17 5.11 -4.05
C ASN A 312 -28.03 5.20 -2.53
N THR A 313 -28.69 4.28 -1.80
CA THR A 313 -28.43 4.07 -0.38
C THR A 313 -27.03 3.49 -0.18
N HIS A 314 -26.48 3.65 1.02
CA HIS A 314 -25.20 3.05 1.35
C HIS A 314 -25.14 2.58 2.80
N THR A 315 -24.31 1.57 3.03
CA THR A 315 -23.96 1.05 4.35
C THR A 315 -22.44 0.99 4.48
N LEU A 316 -21.91 1.41 5.63
CA LEU A 316 -20.51 1.21 6.01
C LEU A 316 -20.42 0.15 7.09
N ALA A 317 -19.60 -0.88 6.86
CA ALA A 317 -19.30 -1.92 7.83
C ALA A 317 -17.82 -2.29 7.84
N TYR A 318 -17.41 -2.96 8.92
CA TYR A 318 -16.02 -3.32 9.20
C TYR A 318 -15.82 -4.83 9.15
N GLN A 319 -14.79 -5.28 8.43
CA GLN A 319 -14.51 -6.71 8.18
C GLN A 319 -13.25 -7.20 8.91
N SER A 320 -12.99 -8.51 8.79
CA SER A 320 -11.73 -9.16 9.16
C SER A 320 -11.34 -9.08 10.64
N ARG A 321 -12.32 -9.23 11.54
CA ARG A 321 -12.09 -9.36 12.99
C ARG A 321 -11.21 -10.56 13.36
N VAL A 322 -10.30 -10.33 14.31
CA VAL A 322 -9.29 -11.29 14.76
C VAL A 322 -9.19 -11.30 16.29
N GLY A 323 -9.20 -12.50 16.87
CA GLY A 323 -8.99 -12.67 18.30
C GLY A 323 -10.23 -12.31 19.15
N PRO A 324 -10.08 -12.31 20.48
CA PRO A 324 -11.20 -12.19 21.41
C PRO A 324 -11.57 -10.74 21.75
N ALA A 325 -10.76 -9.75 21.36
CA ALA A 325 -11.02 -8.35 21.64
C ALA A 325 -12.29 -7.85 20.95
N GLU A 326 -12.88 -6.76 21.43
CA GLU A 326 -13.96 -6.08 20.72
C GLU A 326 -13.38 -5.25 19.56
N TRP A 327 -14.04 -5.32 18.41
CA TRP A 327 -13.65 -4.60 17.19
C TRP A 327 -14.70 -3.55 16.84
N LEU A 328 -14.30 -2.60 16.00
CA LEU A 328 -15.19 -1.57 15.48
C LEU A 328 -16.39 -2.19 14.74
N LYS A 329 -17.58 -1.67 15.03
CA LYS A 329 -18.88 -2.10 14.52
C LYS A 329 -19.44 -1.04 13.56
N PRO A 330 -20.38 -1.40 12.66
CA PRO A 330 -21.03 -2.70 12.51
C PRO A 330 -20.15 -3.71 11.75
N TYR A 331 -20.33 -5.02 12.00
CA TYR A 331 -19.55 -6.06 11.34
C TYR A 331 -20.11 -6.38 9.95
N THR A 332 -19.23 -6.55 8.96
CA THR A 332 -19.64 -6.79 7.56
C THR A 332 -20.52 -8.04 7.42
N ASP A 333 -20.15 -9.15 8.05
CA ASP A 333 -20.91 -10.41 7.98
C ASP A 333 -22.29 -10.31 8.64
N GLU A 334 -22.40 -9.56 9.73
CA GLU A 334 -23.68 -9.31 10.41
C GLU A 334 -24.56 -8.32 9.64
N SER A 335 -23.96 -7.29 9.04
CA SER A 335 -24.67 -6.28 8.25
C SER A 335 -25.24 -6.88 6.96
N ILE A 336 -24.49 -7.76 6.28
CA ILE A 336 -24.98 -8.50 5.11
C ILE A 336 -26.15 -9.42 5.48
N ARG A 337 -26.04 -10.15 6.60
CA ARG A 337 -27.13 -11.01 7.10
C ARG A 337 -28.38 -10.19 7.43
N TRP A 338 -28.21 -9.06 8.09
CA TRP A 338 -29.31 -8.15 8.42
C TRP A 338 -29.97 -7.59 7.15
N ALA A 339 -29.18 -7.09 6.20
CA ALA A 339 -29.69 -6.55 4.95
C ALA A 339 -30.48 -7.61 4.14
N ALA A 340 -29.95 -8.84 4.04
CA ALA A 340 -30.66 -9.92 3.35
C ALA A 340 -31.98 -10.32 4.04
N GLY A 341 -32.01 -10.27 5.39
CA GLY A 341 -33.22 -10.51 6.17
C GLY A 341 -34.27 -9.41 6.00
N VAL A 342 -33.85 -8.14 6.01
CA VAL A 342 -34.73 -6.98 5.82
C VAL A 342 -35.31 -6.92 4.40
N TRP A 343 -34.52 -7.28 3.39
CA TRP A 343 -34.97 -7.27 1.99
C TRP A 343 -35.79 -8.50 1.59
N GLY A 344 -36.11 -9.41 2.53
CA GLY A 344 -36.88 -10.62 2.25
C GLY A 344 -36.19 -11.58 1.28
N ARG A 345 -34.86 -11.44 1.12
CA ARG A 345 -34.02 -12.21 0.20
C ARG A 345 -33.24 -13.29 0.93
N THR A 346 -33.88 -13.98 1.89
CA THR A 346 -33.21 -14.96 2.75
C THR A 346 -32.64 -16.15 1.98
N GLY A 347 -33.25 -16.53 0.85
CA GLY A 347 -32.70 -17.53 -0.09
C GLY A 347 -31.50 -17.03 -0.90
N ASP A 348 -31.35 -15.71 -1.00
CA ASP A 348 -30.28 -15.00 -1.70
C ASP A 348 -29.09 -14.72 -0.76
N LEU A 349 -29.23 -14.93 0.55
CA LEU A 349 -28.17 -14.72 1.55
C LEU A 349 -27.08 -15.79 1.46
N GLU A 350 -27.46 -17.07 1.37
CA GLU A 350 -26.50 -18.14 1.07
C GLU A 350 -25.90 -17.93 -0.31
N MET A 351 -26.65 -17.45 -1.30
CA MET A 351 -26.12 -17.09 -2.62
C MET A 351 -25.24 -15.83 -2.61
N LEU A 352 -25.45 -14.86 -1.72
CA LEU A 352 -24.64 -13.64 -1.58
C LEU A 352 -23.36 -13.92 -0.81
N LEU A 353 -23.44 -14.70 0.27
CA LEU A 353 -22.28 -15.21 0.99
C LEU A 353 -21.50 -16.18 0.09
N GLN A 354 -22.20 -17.05 -0.65
CA GLN A 354 -21.59 -17.88 -1.67
C GLN A 354 -21.08 -17.04 -2.83
N ALA A 355 -21.70 -15.97 -3.32
CA ALA A 355 -21.17 -15.14 -4.41
C ALA A 355 -19.90 -14.39 -3.96
N TYR A 356 -19.94 -13.81 -2.77
CA TYR A 356 -18.78 -13.27 -2.06
C TYR A 356 -17.67 -14.32 -1.90
N ASP A 357 -18.02 -15.60 -1.70
CA ASP A 357 -17.07 -16.72 -1.63
C ASP A 357 -16.78 -17.42 -2.98
N ARG A 358 -17.57 -17.21 -4.04
CA ARG A 358 -17.57 -17.93 -5.34
C ARG A 358 -16.88 -17.12 -6.43
N GLU A 359 -16.96 -15.79 -6.38
CA GLU A 359 -15.99 -14.94 -7.08
C GLU A 359 -14.54 -15.22 -6.60
N ARG A 360 -14.40 -15.95 -5.49
CA ARG A 360 -13.13 -16.42 -4.95
C ARG A 360 -12.63 -17.76 -5.52
N ARG A 361 -13.39 -18.62 -6.21
CA ARG A 361 -12.80 -19.91 -6.69
C ARG A 361 -13.51 -20.51 -7.91
N THR A 362 -12.72 -20.76 -8.95
CA THR A 362 -12.79 -22.02 -9.70
C THR A 362 -12.19 -23.16 -8.85
N LEU A 363 -12.91 -24.29 -8.73
CA LEU A 363 -12.55 -25.65 -8.20
C LEU A 363 -13.02 -25.99 -6.76
N PRO A 364 -13.20 -27.29 -6.41
CA PRO A 364 -14.20 -28.27 -6.87
C PRO A 364 -15.11 -28.78 -5.70
N SER A 365 -15.99 -29.75 -5.98
CA SER A 365 -17.09 -30.31 -5.13
C SER A 365 -16.76 -30.60 -3.65
N PRO A 366 -17.74 -30.46 -2.72
CA PRO A 366 -17.54 -30.73 -1.30
C PRO A 366 -17.24 -32.22 -1.07
N VAL A 367 -16.37 -32.50 -0.11
CA VAL A 367 -16.25 -33.84 0.47
C VAL A 367 -17.52 -34.12 1.26
N GLU A 368 -18.34 -35.06 0.78
CA GLU A 368 -19.41 -35.65 1.58
C GLU A 368 -18.84 -36.57 2.66
N MET A 369 -19.47 -36.48 3.84
CA MET A 369 -19.36 -37.36 5.00
C MET A 369 -18.12 -37.22 5.90
N TRP A 370 -18.35 -36.63 7.08
CA TRP A 370 -18.35 -37.44 8.30
C TRP A 370 -19.39 -36.89 9.29
N GLN A 371 -20.43 -37.70 9.56
CA GLN A 371 -21.35 -37.50 10.66
C GLN A 371 -20.72 -38.08 11.94
N TRP A 372 -20.58 -37.24 12.97
CA TRP A 372 -21.03 -37.50 14.34
C TRP A 372 -21.03 -36.12 15.02
N GLY A 373 -22.22 -35.56 15.21
CA GLY A 373 -22.37 -34.19 15.71
C GLY A 373 -22.09 -34.08 17.20
N TRP A 374 -21.32 -33.07 17.58
CA TRP A 374 -21.50 -32.22 18.77
C TRP A 374 -21.14 -30.78 18.36
N THR A 375 -21.88 -29.78 18.86
CA THR A 375 -22.08 -28.43 18.30
C THR A 375 -20.88 -27.44 18.38
N LYS A 376 -21.05 -26.24 17.77
CA LYS A 376 -20.12 -25.09 17.61
C LYS A 376 -19.57 -24.43 18.90
N SER A 377 -19.31 -25.18 19.96
CA SER A 377 -18.57 -24.71 21.15
C SER A 377 -17.21 -25.40 21.35
N ALA A 378 -16.99 -26.60 20.78
CA ALA A 378 -15.79 -27.39 21.04
C ALA A 378 -14.49 -26.76 20.48
N GLU A 379 -14.55 -26.06 19.34
CA GLU A 379 -13.34 -25.45 18.73
C GLU A 379 -12.83 -24.22 19.50
N MET A 380 -13.72 -23.45 20.16
CA MET A 380 -13.30 -22.39 21.07
C MET A 380 -12.74 -22.95 22.39
N TRP A 381 -13.27 -24.08 22.86
CA TRP A 381 -12.79 -24.73 24.08
C TRP A 381 -11.46 -25.44 23.87
N ASN A 382 -11.22 -26.10 22.74
CA ASN A 382 -9.93 -26.76 22.47
C ASN A 382 -8.79 -25.76 22.37
N GLY A 383 -9.01 -24.60 21.74
CA GLY A 383 -8.03 -23.51 21.73
C GLY A 383 -7.80 -22.89 23.11
N ARG A 384 -8.85 -22.76 23.94
CA ARG A 384 -8.77 -22.24 25.31
C ARG A 384 -8.11 -23.21 26.29
N ILE A 385 -8.41 -24.50 26.17
CA ILE A 385 -7.79 -25.57 26.96
C ILE A 385 -6.33 -25.73 26.55
N ALA A 386 -6.00 -25.66 25.25
CA ALA A 386 -4.61 -25.66 24.80
C ALA A 386 -3.84 -24.44 25.33
N MET A 387 -4.45 -23.24 25.32
CA MET A 387 -3.82 -22.03 25.84
C MET A 387 -3.65 -22.08 27.37
N LEU A 388 -4.65 -22.58 28.11
CA LEU A 388 -4.55 -22.77 29.56
C LEU A 388 -3.55 -23.86 29.92
N ALA A 389 -3.49 -24.97 29.18
CA ALA A 389 -2.49 -26.01 29.36
C ALA A 389 -1.07 -25.46 29.14
N ILE A 390 -0.87 -24.65 28.10
CA ILE A 390 0.41 -23.98 27.86
C ILE A 390 0.76 -23.01 28.99
N ILE A 391 -0.18 -22.21 29.48
CA ILE A 391 0.06 -21.28 30.61
C ILE A 391 0.41 -22.06 31.89
N ILE A 392 -0.28 -23.16 32.16
CA ILE A 392 -0.01 -24.02 33.32
C ILE A 392 1.36 -24.68 33.20
N ILE A 393 1.72 -25.19 32.01
CA ILE A 393 3.03 -25.80 31.76
C ILE A 393 4.14 -24.74 31.96
N LEU A 394 3.97 -23.53 31.42
CA LEU A 394 4.95 -22.45 31.58
C LEU A 394 5.09 -21.99 33.04
N LEU A 395 3.99 -21.95 33.81
CA LEU A 395 4.02 -21.66 35.24
C LEU A 395 4.72 -22.77 36.04
N LEU A 396 4.48 -24.03 35.69
CA LEU A 396 5.16 -25.17 36.30
C LEU A 396 6.65 -25.15 35.98
N GLU A 397 7.07 -24.85 34.74
CA GLU A 397 8.47 -24.70 34.38
C GLU A 397 9.16 -23.54 35.13
N ALA A 398 8.48 -22.41 35.27
CA ALA A 398 9.01 -21.24 35.98
C ALA A 398 9.20 -21.47 37.49
N THR A 399 8.35 -22.32 38.10
CA THR A 399 8.41 -22.62 39.54
C THR A 399 9.27 -23.84 39.88
N SER A 400 9.38 -24.82 38.98
CA SER A 400 10.12 -26.07 39.20
C SER A 400 11.54 -26.09 38.62
N GLY A 401 11.86 -25.16 37.70
CA GLY A 401 13.16 -25.11 37.03
C GLY A 401 13.45 -26.29 36.08
N GLN A 402 12.48 -27.17 35.83
CA GLN A 402 12.60 -28.28 34.88
C GLN A 402 11.99 -27.90 33.52
N SER A 403 12.64 -28.27 32.42
CA SER A 403 12.16 -27.99 31.05
C SER A 403 11.29 -29.14 30.54
N ILE A 404 10.01 -29.09 30.88
CA ILE A 404 8.99 -30.09 30.54
C ILE A 404 8.69 -30.05 29.03
N LEU A 405 8.68 -28.87 28.40
CA LEU A 405 8.45 -28.70 26.96
C LEU A 405 9.58 -29.25 26.10
N LYS A 406 10.84 -29.17 26.54
CA LYS A 406 11.96 -29.82 25.83
C LYS A 406 11.80 -31.34 25.86
N ASN A 407 11.44 -31.92 27.01
CA ASN A 407 11.29 -33.38 27.11
C ASN A 407 10.10 -33.92 26.30
N LEU A 408 9.05 -33.13 26.10
CA LEU A 408 7.89 -33.51 25.26
C LEU A 408 8.12 -33.35 23.75
N ILE A 409 9.02 -32.46 23.33
CA ILE A 409 9.34 -32.21 21.91
C ILE A 409 10.46 -33.14 21.40
N TYR A 410 11.30 -33.65 22.30
CA TYR A 410 12.43 -34.54 21.98
C TYR A 410 12.25 -35.99 22.45
N ALA A 411 11.08 -36.35 22.99
CA ALA A 411 10.69 -37.75 23.12
C ALA A 411 10.06 -38.20 21.81
N GLU A 412 10.72 -39.13 21.09
CA GLU A 412 10.27 -39.71 19.83
C GLU A 412 8.84 -40.27 19.87
#